data_AF-A0A2M9WE88-F1
#
_entry.id   AF-A0A2M9WE88-F1
#
_cell.length_a   1.000
_cell.length_b   1.000
_cell.length_c   1.000
_cell.angle_alpha   90.00
_cell.angle_beta   90.00
_cell.angle_gamma   90.00
#
_symmetry.space_group_name_H-M   'P 1'
#
loop_
_entity.id
_entity.type
_entity.pdbx_description
1 polymer ?
#
loop_
_entity_poly.entity_id
_entity_poly.type
_entity_poly.pdbx_seq_one_letter_code
_entity_poly.pdbx_strand_id
1 'polypeptide(L)'
;MRNRKREQRLIRAITLLDPLAPGRERERIMDLLHSARRASRAGESLRAGELSYMVLGALNVLQGRLQASGAAADALEPFAAAVDLLLPDFMTRERRTFAMFMAEPLVWRLTVLSLPLLSACVVYGLWNLLNA
;
A
#
# COMPACT_ATOMS: atom_id res chain seq x y z
N MET A 1 -13.78 6.00 -16.02
CA MET A 1 -14.50 6.00 -14.71
C MET A 1 -13.63 5.70 -13.50
N ARG A 2 -12.66 4.75 -13.58
CA ARG A 2 -11.86 4.32 -12.43
C ARG A 2 -11.06 5.44 -11.74
N ASN A 3 -10.43 6.34 -12.52
CA ASN A 3 -9.68 7.47 -11.95
C ASN A 3 -10.56 8.50 -11.23
N ARG A 4 -11.80 8.75 -11.69
CA ARG A 4 -12.74 9.65 -10.99
C ARG A 4 -13.14 9.09 -9.62
N LYS A 5 -13.46 7.80 -9.54
CA LYS A 5 -13.79 7.14 -8.25
C LYS A 5 -12.60 7.11 -7.30
N ARG A 6 -11.37 6.92 -7.81
CA ARG A 6 -10.14 7.03 -7.01
C ARG A 6 -9.93 8.44 -6.50
N GLU A 7 -10.02 9.43 -7.37
CA GLU A 7 -9.86 10.84 -7.01
C GLU A 7 -10.85 11.26 -5.91
N GLN A 8 -12.12 10.85 -6.02
CA GLN A 8 -13.13 11.11 -4.99
C GLN A 8 -12.77 10.50 -3.64
N ARG A 9 -12.25 9.26 -3.62
CA ARG A 9 -11.80 8.60 -2.38
C ARG A 9 -10.58 9.31 -1.77
N LEU A 10 -9.62 9.73 -2.61
CA LEU A 10 -8.48 10.52 -2.17
C LEU A 10 -8.90 11.87 -1.57
N ILE A 11 -9.88 12.55 -2.17
CA ILE A 11 -10.43 13.80 -1.63
C ILE A 11 -11.06 13.55 -0.26
N ARG A 12 -11.87 12.50 -0.10
CA ARG A 12 -12.49 12.16 1.19
C ARG A 12 -11.45 11.83 2.26
N ALA A 13 -10.41 11.07 1.92
CA ALA A 13 -9.32 10.77 2.85
C ALA A 13 -8.56 12.04 3.28
N ILE A 14 -8.30 12.95 2.34
CA ILE A 14 -7.72 14.28 2.64
C ILE A 14 -8.62 15.03 3.62
N THR A 15 -9.92 15.15 3.34
CA THR A 15 -10.87 15.88 4.19
C THR A 15 -10.99 15.30 5.61
N LEU A 16 -10.89 13.98 5.75
CA LEU A 16 -10.92 13.32 7.07
C LEU A 16 -9.67 13.62 7.91
N LEU A 17 -8.50 13.74 7.27
CA LEU A 17 -7.21 13.88 7.95
C LEU A 17 -6.76 15.35 8.11
N ASP A 18 -7.33 16.26 7.34
CA ASP A 18 -7.02 17.69 7.39
C ASP A 18 -7.24 18.36 8.76
N PRO A 19 -8.35 18.10 9.49
CA PRO A 19 -8.60 18.77 10.78
C PRO A 19 -7.78 18.20 11.95
N LEU A 20 -7.03 17.11 11.75
CA LEU A 20 -6.26 16.47 12.82
C LEU A 20 -5.05 17.32 13.22
N ALA A 21 -4.59 17.19 14.46
CA ALA A 21 -3.44 17.95 14.96
C ALA A 21 -2.20 17.81 14.02
N PRO A 22 -1.50 18.91 13.70
CA PRO A 22 -0.34 18.86 12.83
C PRO A 22 0.82 18.10 13.47
N GLY A 23 1.52 17.36 12.63
CA GLY A 23 2.70 16.60 13.00
C GLY A 23 3.45 16.17 11.74
N ARG A 24 4.76 16.00 11.84
CA ARG A 24 5.63 15.69 10.70
C ARG A 24 5.17 14.46 9.90
N GLU A 25 4.60 13.47 10.59
CA GLU A 25 4.08 12.25 9.95
C GLU A 25 2.75 12.49 9.23
N ARG A 26 1.86 13.32 9.81
CA ARG A 26 0.62 13.77 9.16
C ARG A 26 0.94 14.58 7.91
N GLU A 27 1.87 15.53 7.97
CA GLU A 27 2.29 16.35 6.82
C GLU A 27 2.78 15.47 5.68
N ARG A 28 3.64 14.50 5.98
CA ARG A 28 4.11 13.52 4.99
C ARG A 28 2.97 12.72 4.37
N ILE A 29 2.00 12.29 5.17
CA ILE A 29 0.80 11.57 4.68
C ILE A 29 -0.03 12.46 3.75
N MET A 30 -0.24 13.73 4.13
CA MET A 30 -0.98 14.70 3.33
C MET A 30 -0.27 14.99 2.00
N ASP A 31 1.05 15.16 2.00
CA ASP A 31 1.85 15.36 0.79
C ASP A 31 1.72 14.18 -0.18
N LEU A 32 1.76 12.95 0.36
CA LEU A 32 1.57 11.73 -0.42
C LEU A 32 0.13 11.64 -0.98
N LEU A 33 -0.89 11.98 -0.19
CA LEU A 33 -2.29 12.02 -0.63
C LEU A 33 -2.52 13.04 -1.75
N HIS A 34 -1.98 14.26 -1.60
CA HIS A 34 -2.05 15.29 -2.64
C HIS A 34 -1.30 14.88 -3.90
N SER A 35 -0.14 14.25 -3.76
CA SER A 35 0.63 13.69 -4.89
C SER A 35 -0.15 12.58 -5.59
N ALA A 36 -0.77 11.65 -4.85
CA ALA A 36 -1.60 10.59 -5.40
C ALA A 36 -2.79 11.18 -6.19
N ARG A 37 -3.41 12.24 -5.67
CA ARG A 37 -4.50 12.94 -6.33
C ARG A 37 -4.05 13.60 -7.65
N ARG A 38 -2.89 14.29 -7.65
CA ARG A 38 -2.31 14.88 -8.87
C ARG A 38 -2.03 13.81 -9.93
N ALA A 39 -1.38 12.71 -9.55
CA ALA A 39 -1.13 11.57 -10.44
C ALA A 39 -2.44 10.96 -10.99
N SER A 40 -3.47 10.85 -10.14
CA SER A 40 -4.79 10.36 -10.57
C SER A 40 -5.44 11.28 -11.60
N ARG A 41 -5.31 12.60 -11.45
CA ARG A 41 -5.81 13.61 -12.41
C ARG A 41 -5.04 13.57 -13.73
N ALA A 42 -3.72 13.39 -13.66
CA ALA A 42 -2.85 13.27 -14.84
C ALA A 42 -3.04 11.96 -15.61
N GLY A 43 -3.86 11.02 -15.10
CA GLY A 43 -4.09 9.72 -15.73
C GLY A 43 -3.03 8.66 -15.41
N GLU A 44 -2.05 8.99 -14.56
CA GLU A 44 -0.94 8.13 -14.16
C GLU A 44 -1.40 7.05 -13.15
N SER A 45 -2.18 6.07 -13.61
CA SER A 45 -2.84 5.09 -12.74
C SER A 45 -1.85 4.25 -11.90
N LEU A 46 -0.63 4.00 -12.38
CA LEU A 46 0.40 3.25 -11.66
C LEU A 46 0.99 4.10 -10.53
N ARG A 47 1.48 5.30 -10.87
CA ARG A 47 2.02 6.29 -9.92
C ARG A 47 1.02 6.63 -8.82
N ALA A 48 -0.24 6.89 -9.19
CA ALA A 48 -1.31 7.14 -8.22
C ALA A 48 -1.53 5.94 -7.28
N GLY A 49 -1.44 4.71 -7.80
CA GLY A 49 -1.57 3.51 -6.98
C GLY A 49 -0.38 3.28 -6.03
N GLU A 50 0.84 3.59 -6.45
CA GLU A 50 2.05 3.54 -5.61
C GLU A 50 1.98 4.56 -4.48
N LEU A 51 1.58 5.80 -4.79
CA LEU A 51 1.42 6.84 -3.79
C LEU A 51 0.33 6.48 -2.78
N SER A 52 -0.82 5.96 -3.22
CA SER A 52 -1.86 5.44 -2.33
C SER A 52 -1.38 4.28 -1.44
N TYR A 53 -0.49 3.43 -1.94
CA TYR A 53 0.11 2.36 -1.15
C TYR A 53 1.04 2.90 -0.06
N MET A 54 1.89 3.87 -0.40
CA MET A 54 2.74 4.53 0.60
C MET A 54 1.92 5.24 1.68
N VAL A 55 0.80 5.86 1.30
CA VAL A 55 -0.15 6.45 2.27
C VAL A 55 -0.71 5.38 3.21
N LEU A 56 -1.20 4.26 2.69
CA LEU A 56 -1.74 3.15 3.49
C LEU A 56 -0.71 2.63 4.50
N GLY A 57 0.53 2.41 4.06
CA GLY A 57 1.63 1.99 4.93
C GLY A 57 1.90 3.00 6.04
N ALA A 58 1.97 4.29 5.70
CA ALA A 58 2.19 5.35 6.68
C ALA A 58 1.04 5.50 7.68
N LEU A 59 -0.22 5.39 7.22
CA LEU A 59 -1.41 5.42 8.08
C LEU A 59 -1.42 4.25 9.07
N ASN A 60 -1.14 3.03 8.62
CA ASN A 60 -1.09 1.86 9.51
C ASN A 60 0.02 1.98 10.57
N VAL A 61 1.19 2.49 10.19
CA VAL A 61 2.29 2.71 11.14
C VAL A 61 1.91 3.77 12.17
N LEU A 62 1.33 4.88 11.73
CA LEU A 62 0.90 5.97 12.61
C LEU A 62 -0.21 5.49 13.57
N GLN A 63 -1.22 4.77 13.05
CA GLN A 63 -2.28 4.18 13.85
C GLN A 63 -1.74 3.21 14.91
N GLY A 64 -0.82 2.32 14.52
CA GLY A 64 -0.20 1.38 15.45
C GLY A 64 0.60 2.07 16.56
N ARG A 65 1.28 3.17 16.25
CA ARG A 65 1.99 4.00 17.24
C ARG A 65 1.04 4.72 18.18
N LEU A 66 -0.02 5.33 17.65
CA LEU A 66 -1.03 6.01 18.46
C LEU A 66 -1.73 5.03 19.40
N GLN A 67 -2.06 3.84 18.91
CA GLN A 67 -2.61 2.76 19.73
C GLN A 67 -1.62 2.32 20.83
N ALA A 68 -0.34 2.16 20.51
CA ALA A 68 0.69 1.82 21.51
C ALA A 68 0.89 2.93 22.57
N SER A 69 0.66 4.20 22.21
CA SER A 69 0.68 5.32 23.16
C SER A 69 -0.59 5.47 24.00
N GLY A 70 -1.59 4.59 23.81
CA GLY A 70 -2.86 4.64 24.54
C GLY A 70 -3.82 5.73 24.05
N ALA A 71 -3.71 6.14 22.77
CA ALA A 71 -4.66 7.10 22.19
C ALA A 71 -6.11 6.56 22.27
N ALA A 72 -7.05 7.45 22.57
CA ALA A 72 -8.47 7.12 22.61
C ALA A 72 -8.97 6.64 21.22
N ALA A 73 -9.98 5.78 21.21
CA ALA A 73 -10.57 5.23 19.98
C ALA A 73 -11.04 6.34 19.03
N ASP A 74 -11.62 7.42 19.57
CA ASP A 74 -12.10 8.58 18.80
C ASP A 74 -10.98 9.29 18.03
N ALA A 75 -9.75 9.25 18.55
CA ALA A 75 -8.58 9.82 17.87
C ALA A 75 -8.04 8.92 16.76
N LEU A 76 -8.37 7.62 16.78
CA LEU A 76 -7.95 6.62 15.80
C LEU A 76 -8.96 6.47 14.65
N GLU A 77 -10.23 6.75 14.90
CA GLU A 77 -11.34 6.59 13.95
C GLU A 77 -11.07 7.27 12.57
N PRO A 78 -10.56 8.51 12.50
CA PRO A 78 -10.31 9.17 11.21
C PRO A 78 -9.23 8.47 10.38
N PHE A 79 -8.23 7.86 11.04
CA PHE A 79 -7.18 7.09 10.37
C PHE A 79 -7.72 5.77 9.84
N ALA A 80 -8.53 5.06 10.62
CA ALA A 80 -9.19 3.82 10.19
C ALA A 80 -10.12 4.07 8.99
N ALA A 81 -10.94 5.15 9.05
CA ALA A 81 -11.81 5.54 7.95
C ALA A 81 -11.03 5.91 6.67
N ALA A 82 -9.87 6.59 6.81
CA ALA A 82 -9.00 6.88 5.68
C ALA A 82 -8.38 5.61 5.07
N VAL A 83 -8.00 4.64 5.90
CA VAL A 83 -7.52 3.32 5.45
C VAL A 83 -8.61 2.59 4.65
N ASP A 84 -9.84 2.54 5.17
CA ASP A 84 -10.97 1.89 4.50
C ASP A 84 -11.32 2.51 3.14
N LEU A 85 -11.15 3.84 3.01
CA LEU A 85 -11.35 4.51 1.72
C LEU A 85 -10.28 4.14 0.69
N LEU A 86 -9.05 3.90 1.13
CA LEU A 86 -7.91 3.60 0.25
C LEU A 86 -7.77 2.10 -0.05
N LEU A 87 -8.26 1.23 0.82
CA LEU A 87 -8.21 -0.23 0.71
C LEU A 87 -8.75 -0.79 -0.63
N PRO A 88 -9.88 -0.32 -1.19
CA PRO A 88 -10.41 -0.89 -2.41
C PRO A 88 -9.51 -0.62 -3.62
N ASP A 89 -8.78 0.49 -3.66
CA ASP A 89 -7.79 0.72 -4.74
C ASP A 89 -6.65 -0.29 -4.69
N PHE A 90 -6.24 -0.66 -3.48
CA PHE A 90 -5.22 -1.67 -3.23
C PHE A 90 -5.73 -3.07 -3.58
N MET A 91 -6.88 -3.48 -3.06
CA MET A 91 -7.52 -4.77 -3.35
C MET A 91 -7.79 -4.96 -4.85
N THR A 92 -8.14 -3.89 -5.57
CA THR A 92 -8.33 -3.97 -7.03
C THR A 92 -7.00 -4.15 -7.77
N ARG A 93 -5.90 -3.60 -7.26
CA ARG A 93 -4.56 -3.78 -7.84
C ARG A 93 -4.07 -5.19 -7.57
N GLU A 94 -4.12 -5.66 -6.32
CA GLU A 94 -3.73 -7.03 -5.94
C GLU A 94 -4.55 -8.08 -6.68
N ARG A 95 -5.88 -7.95 -6.73
CA ARG A 95 -6.73 -8.87 -7.49
C ARG A 95 -6.41 -8.86 -8.97
N ARG A 96 -6.01 -7.72 -9.56
CA ARG A 96 -5.62 -7.65 -10.96
C ARG A 96 -4.26 -8.31 -11.21
N THR A 97 -3.29 -8.10 -10.33
CA THR A 97 -1.99 -8.76 -10.38
C THR A 97 -2.15 -10.26 -10.20
N PHE A 98 -2.96 -10.68 -9.24
CA PHE A 98 -3.29 -12.08 -9.00
C PHE A 98 -4.04 -12.69 -10.19
N ALA A 99 -5.02 -11.99 -10.77
CA ALA A 99 -5.73 -12.44 -11.95
C ALA A 99 -4.81 -12.57 -13.17
N MET A 100 -3.88 -11.62 -13.39
CA MET A 100 -2.85 -11.75 -14.43
C MET A 100 -1.98 -12.98 -14.17
N PHE A 101 -1.48 -13.15 -12.95
CA PHE A 101 -0.69 -14.32 -12.58
C PHE A 101 -1.45 -15.62 -12.77
N MET A 102 -2.74 -15.67 -12.42
CA MET A 102 -3.61 -16.83 -12.58
C MET A 102 -3.96 -17.12 -14.05
N ALA A 103 -3.95 -16.10 -14.92
CA ALA A 103 -4.20 -16.24 -16.35
C ALA A 103 -3.00 -16.83 -17.11
N GLU A 104 -1.80 -16.81 -16.51
CA GLU A 104 -0.62 -17.46 -17.10
C GLU A 104 -0.72 -18.99 -17.05
N PRO A 105 -0.04 -19.71 -17.96
CA PRO A 105 0.01 -21.16 -17.97
C PRO A 105 0.48 -21.74 -16.62
N LEU A 106 -0.12 -22.87 -16.20
CA LEU A 106 0.18 -23.54 -14.94
C LEU A 106 1.70 -23.79 -14.76
N VAL A 107 2.38 -24.18 -15.84
CA VAL A 107 3.84 -24.43 -15.85
C VAL A 107 4.61 -23.18 -15.48
N TRP A 108 4.30 -22.04 -16.11
CA TRP A 108 4.97 -20.76 -15.83
C TRP A 108 4.80 -20.32 -14.38
N ARG A 109 3.58 -20.47 -13.84
CA ARG A 109 3.27 -20.13 -12.45
C ARG A 109 4.07 -20.97 -11.45
N LEU A 110 4.21 -22.28 -11.71
CA LEU A 110 5.01 -23.18 -10.90
C LEU A 110 6.51 -22.84 -10.97
N THR A 111 7.02 -22.50 -12.16
CA THR A 111 8.40 -22.04 -12.33
C THR A 111 8.66 -20.78 -11.51
N VAL A 112 7.79 -19.77 -11.61
CA VAL A 112 7.88 -18.52 -10.84
C VAL A 112 7.83 -18.77 -9.33
N LEU A 113 6.97 -19.68 -8.86
CA LEU A 113 6.87 -20.04 -7.44
C LEU A 113 8.07 -20.85 -6.93
N SER A 114 8.76 -21.59 -7.81
CA SER A 114 9.93 -22.41 -7.46
C SER A 114 11.25 -21.63 -7.39
N LEU A 115 11.34 -20.48 -8.07
CA LEU A 115 12.54 -19.62 -8.11
C LEU A 115 13.08 -19.22 -6.74
N PRO A 116 12.27 -18.77 -5.76
CA PRO A 116 12.75 -18.43 -4.42
C PRO A 116 13.33 -19.65 -3.70
N LEU A 117 12.68 -20.82 -3.81
CA LEU A 117 13.15 -22.07 -3.21
C LEU A 117 14.49 -22.50 -3.80
N LEU A 118 14.62 -22.47 -5.13
CA LEU A 118 15.87 -22.79 -5.81
C LEU A 118 16.98 -21.81 -5.40
N SER A 119 16.67 -20.51 -5.33
CA SER A 119 17.64 -19.50 -4.90
C SER A 119 18.09 -19.71 -3.45
N ALA A 120 17.17 -20.06 -2.54
CA ALA A 120 17.48 -20.34 -1.15
C ALA A 120 18.37 -21.59 -1.01
N CYS A 121 18.09 -22.65 -1.77
CA CYS A 121 18.92 -23.85 -1.80
C CYS A 121 20.34 -23.57 -2.31
N VAL A 122 20.48 -22.75 -3.36
CA VAL A 122 21.80 -22.36 -3.91
C VAL A 122 22.58 -21.52 -2.89
N VAL A 123 21.94 -20.53 -2.27
CA VAL A 123 22.57 -19.68 -1.24
C VAL A 123 23.00 -20.53 -0.04
N TYR A 124 22.15 -21.45 0.42
CA TYR A 124 22.47 -22.35 1.53
C TYR A 124 23.62 -23.31 1.19
N GLY A 125 23.63 -23.88 -0.02
CA GLY A 125 24.72 -24.73 -0.49
C GLY A 125 26.06 -23.99 -0.58
N LEU A 126 26.05 -22.76 -1.12
CA LEU A 126 27.24 -21.90 -1.17
C LEU A 126 27.73 -21.50 0.23
N TRP A 127 26.81 -21.18 1.13
CA TRP A 127 27.14 -20.86 2.51
C TRP A 127 27.82 -22.04 3.23
N ASN A 128 27.33 -23.26 3.03
CA ASN A 128 27.95 -24.46 3.61
C ASN A 128 29.32 -24.76 2.97
N LEU A 129 29.49 -24.55 1.67
CA LEU A 129 30.77 -24.73 0.98
C LEU A 129 31.85 -23.73 1.42
N LEU A 130 31.46 -22.51 1.79
CA LEU A 130 32.40 -21.46 2.23
C LEU A 130 32.79 -21.57 3.71
N ASN A 131 32.00 -22.30 4.52
CA ASN A 131 32.22 -22.50 5.95
C ASN A 131 32.67 -23.92 6.32
N ALA A 132 32.92 -24.78 5.32
CA ALA A 132 33.51 -26.11 5.46
C ALA A 132 35.01 -26.06 5.15
#